data_AF-A0AB38CZT4-F1
#
_entry.id   AF-A0AB38CZT4-F1
#
_cell.length_a   1.000
_cell.length_b   1.000
_cell.length_c   1.000
_cell.angle_alpha   90.00
_cell.angle_beta   90.00
_cell.angle_gamma   90.00
#
_symmetry.space_group_name_H-M   'P 1'
#
loop_
_entity.id
_entity.type
_entity.pdbx_description
1 polymer ?
#
loop_
_entity_poly.entity_id
_entity_poly.type
_entity_poly.pdbx_seq_one_letter_code
_entity_poly.pdbx_strand_id
1 'polypeptide(L)'
;MEHRIFRTPVASVYPHYLSKIERKGRTQAELDEVVRWLTGFDEVTLRRHLADGATFAEFFSDASLNSNASLITGSVCGVKVQEVDDPLMRKIRYLDKLVDELARGKPLEKVLRGSQHQS
;
A
#
# COMPACT_ATOMS: atom_id res chain seq x y z
N MET A 1 4.62 10.62 -20.44
CA MET A 1 3.21 10.97 -20.19
C MET A 1 2.94 10.68 -18.73
N GLU A 2 2.54 11.68 -17.95
CA GLU A 2 2.30 11.49 -16.51
C GLU A 2 0.99 10.69 -16.34
N HIS A 3 1.03 9.58 -15.61
CA HIS A 3 -0.16 8.77 -15.38
C HIS A 3 -1.13 9.54 -14.47
N ARG A 4 -2.41 9.62 -14.85
CA ARG A 4 -3.46 10.31 -14.07
C ARG A 4 -3.48 9.92 -12.59
N ILE A 5 -3.18 8.64 -12.30
CA ILE A 5 -3.15 8.11 -10.93
C ILE A 5 -2.16 8.84 -10.02
N PHE A 6 -1.07 9.40 -10.55
CA PHE A 6 -0.07 10.13 -9.75
C PHE A 6 -0.66 11.38 -9.09
N ARG A 7 -1.65 12.01 -9.74
CA ARG A 7 -2.35 13.20 -9.26
C ARG A 7 -3.68 12.90 -8.58
N THR A 8 -4.02 11.61 -8.43
CA THR A 8 -5.24 11.22 -7.72
C THR A 8 -5.00 11.33 -6.20
N PRO A 9 -5.89 12.00 -5.44
CA PRO A 9 -5.82 12.01 -3.99
C PRO A 9 -5.89 10.60 -3.41
N VAL A 10 -4.96 10.25 -2.52
CA VAL A 10 -4.95 8.93 -1.84
C VAL A 10 -6.26 8.74 -1.08
N ALA A 11 -6.79 9.79 -0.48
CA ALA A 11 -8.07 9.81 0.23
C ALA A 11 -9.28 9.39 -0.63
N SER A 12 -9.22 9.59 -1.95
CA SER A 12 -10.29 9.14 -2.85
C SER A 12 -10.19 7.65 -3.19
N VAL A 13 -9.00 7.06 -3.09
CA VAL A 13 -8.77 5.63 -3.33
C VAL A 13 -8.87 4.80 -2.06
N TYR A 14 -8.49 5.37 -0.92
CA TYR A 14 -8.44 4.69 0.38
C TYR A 14 -9.76 3.99 0.76
N PRO A 15 -10.97 4.58 0.60
CA PRO A 15 -12.22 3.89 0.88
C PRO A 15 -12.46 2.64 0.01
N HIS A 16 -11.93 2.62 -1.21
CA HIS A 16 -12.02 1.46 -2.09
C HIS A 16 -11.11 0.32 -1.61
N TYR A 17 -9.93 0.63 -1.08
CA TYR A 17 -9.09 -0.37 -0.42
C TYR A 17 -9.76 -0.93 0.82
N LEU A 18 -10.30 -0.06 1.69
CA LEU A 18 -11.01 -0.46 2.90
C LEU A 18 -12.19 -1.38 2.57
N SER A 19 -13.07 -0.96 1.67
CA SER A 19 -14.23 -1.76 1.23
C SER A 19 -13.81 -3.12 0.64
N LYS A 20 -12.67 -3.19 -0.06
CA LYS A 20 -12.17 -4.44 -0.65
C LYS A 20 -11.77 -5.45 0.44
N ILE A 21 -11.09 -4.99 1.49
CA ILE A 21 -10.60 -5.86 2.57
C ILE A 21 -11.71 -6.20 3.58
N GLU A 22 -12.64 -5.27 3.83
CA GLU A 22 -13.77 -5.49 4.75
C GLU A 22 -14.72 -6.59 4.24
N ARG A 23 -14.94 -6.67 2.92
CA ARG A 23 -15.66 -7.79 2.28
C ARG A 23 -15.01 -9.15 2.52
N LYS A 24 -13.81 -9.18 3.10
CA LYS A 24 -13.01 -10.35 3.39
C LYS A 24 -12.75 -10.51 4.89
N GLY A 25 -13.49 -9.76 5.72
CA GLY A 25 -13.42 -9.84 7.19
C GLY A 25 -12.20 -9.14 7.79
N ARG A 26 -11.52 -8.30 7.03
CA ARG A 26 -10.36 -7.52 7.48
C ARG A 26 -10.79 -6.13 7.95
N THR A 27 -9.93 -5.45 8.69
CA THR A 27 -10.25 -4.20 9.39
C THR A 27 -9.49 -3.00 8.82
N GLN A 28 -9.99 -1.79 9.09
CA GLN A 28 -9.27 -0.55 8.79
C GLN A 28 -7.92 -0.48 9.49
N ALA A 29 -7.80 -1.01 10.72
CA ALA A 29 -6.54 -1.04 11.45
C ALA A 29 -5.46 -1.84 10.70
N GLU A 30 -5.83 -2.98 10.11
CA GLU A 30 -4.91 -3.77 9.26
C GLU A 30 -4.51 -3.01 7.98
N LEU A 31 -5.43 -2.24 7.37
CA LEU A 31 -5.09 -1.39 6.22
C LEU A 31 -4.12 -0.27 6.62
N ASP A 32 -4.41 0.43 7.70
CA ASP A 32 -3.56 1.49 8.25
C ASP A 32 -2.18 0.94 8.59
N GLU A 33 -2.09 -0.27 9.14
CA GLU A 33 -0.81 -0.93 9.41
C GLU A 33 -0.04 -1.28 8.14
N VAL A 34 -0.71 -1.81 7.11
CA VAL A 34 -0.08 -2.07 5.80
C VAL A 34 0.48 -0.79 5.18
N VAL A 35 -0.28 0.30 5.20
CA VAL A 35 0.14 1.58 4.64
C VAL A 35 1.34 2.13 5.40
N ARG A 36 1.25 2.20 6.73
CA ARG A 36 2.35 2.68 7.59
C ARG A 36 3.61 1.82 7.47
N TRP A 37 3.45 0.50 7.42
CA TRP A 37 4.57 -0.41 7.21
C TRP A 37 5.28 -0.12 5.89
N LEU A 38 4.54 0.11 4.80
CA LEU A 38 5.12 0.39 3.48
C LEU A 38 5.82 1.75 3.43
N THR A 39 5.20 2.81 3.99
CA THR A 39 5.63 4.20 3.79
C THR A 39 6.51 4.76 4.91
N GLY A 40 6.59 4.06 6.05
CA GLY A 40 7.26 4.55 7.24
C GLY A 40 6.51 5.63 8.00
N PHE A 41 5.26 5.93 7.61
CA PHE A 41 4.43 6.91 8.29
C PHE A 41 3.95 6.41 9.65
N ASP A 42 3.81 7.32 10.60
CA ASP A 42 3.00 7.08 11.80
C ASP A 42 1.52 7.33 11.51
N GLU A 43 0.66 7.10 12.50
CA GLU A 43 -0.79 7.30 12.34
C GLU A 43 -1.12 8.76 12.05
N VAL A 44 -0.48 9.71 12.74
CA VAL A 44 -0.76 11.14 12.58
C VAL A 44 -0.45 11.60 11.15
N THR A 45 0.70 11.19 10.61
CA THR A 45 1.14 11.52 9.25
C THR A 45 0.21 10.91 8.21
N LEU A 46 -0.17 9.64 8.38
CA LEU A 46 -1.14 8.99 7.49
C LEU A 46 -2.49 9.73 7.49
N ARG A 47 -3.05 10.02 8.66
CA ARG A 47 -4.33 10.75 8.79
C ARG A 47 -4.24 12.14 8.17
N ARG A 48 -3.12 12.84 8.34
CA ARG A 48 -2.89 14.15 7.73
C ARG A 48 -2.92 14.07 6.20
N HIS A 49 -2.17 13.17 5.58
CA HIS A 49 -2.20 13.03 4.12
C HIS A 49 -3.60 12.71 3.57
N LEU A 50 -4.37 11.90 4.30
CA LEU A 50 -5.76 11.59 3.92
C LEU A 50 -6.68 12.82 4.07
N ALA A 51 -6.53 13.60 5.13
CA ALA A 51 -7.31 14.80 5.38
C ALA A 51 -6.98 15.93 4.39
N ASP A 52 -5.69 16.13 4.11
CA ASP A 52 -5.17 17.17 3.21
C ASP A 52 -5.44 16.83 1.71
N GLY A 53 -5.93 15.62 1.42
CA GLY A 53 -6.20 15.20 0.04
C GLY A 53 -4.93 15.01 -0.79
N ALA A 54 -3.81 14.66 -0.15
CA ALA A 54 -2.51 14.49 -0.81
C ALA A 54 -2.62 13.50 -1.98
N THR A 55 -2.03 13.87 -3.11
CA THR A 55 -1.94 13.02 -4.29
C THR A 55 -0.99 11.85 -4.05
N PHE A 56 -1.05 10.79 -4.87
CA PHE A 56 -0.07 9.70 -4.76
C PHE A 56 1.38 10.18 -4.95
N ALA A 57 1.61 11.19 -5.79
CA ALA A 57 2.94 11.78 -5.96
C ALA A 57 3.45 12.42 -4.66
N GLU A 58 2.64 13.25 -4.01
CA GLU A 58 2.99 13.90 -2.73
C GLU A 58 3.09 12.88 -1.58
N PHE A 59 2.15 11.94 -1.53
CA PHE A 59 2.15 10.89 -0.52
C PHE A 59 3.43 10.04 -0.56
N PHE A 60 3.92 9.69 -1.76
CA PHE A 60 5.13 8.90 -1.91
C PHE A 60 6.42 9.71 -2.05
N SER A 61 6.34 11.04 -2.15
CA SER A 61 7.51 11.92 -2.01
C SER A 61 7.95 12.03 -0.56
N ASP A 62 7.00 12.03 0.36
CA ASP A 62 7.26 12.15 1.81
C ASP A 62 7.54 10.79 2.47
N ALA A 63 7.22 9.69 1.79
CA ALA A 63 7.39 8.33 2.30
C ALA A 63 8.85 7.87 2.28
N SER A 64 9.28 7.28 3.40
CA SER A 64 10.52 6.49 3.50
C SER A 64 10.16 5.01 3.45
N LEU A 65 10.32 4.39 2.27
CA LEU A 65 9.87 3.02 2.08
C LEU A 65 10.58 2.04 3.01
N ASN A 66 9.85 1.05 3.49
CA ASN A 66 10.40 -0.07 4.23
C ASN A 66 11.55 -0.74 3.45
N SER A 67 12.62 -1.15 4.14
CA SER A 67 13.73 -1.90 3.54
C SER A 67 13.27 -3.21 2.90
N ASN A 68 12.19 -3.81 3.42
CA ASN A 68 11.61 -5.06 2.92
C ASN A 68 10.60 -4.82 1.77
N ALA A 69 10.35 -3.58 1.34
CA ALA A 69 9.45 -3.31 0.22
C ALA A 69 9.93 -3.95 -1.10
N SER A 70 11.24 -4.17 -1.25
CA SER A 70 11.82 -4.90 -2.38
C SER A 70 11.38 -6.36 -2.46
N LEU A 71 10.94 -6.96 -1.34
CA LEU A 71 10.41 -8.33 -1.28
C LEU A 71 8.95 -8.42 -1.78
N ILE A 72 8.32 -7.30 -2.13
CA ILE A 72 6.97 -7.28 -2.68
C ILE A 72 7.06 -7.66 -4.17
N THR A 73 6.76 -8.92 -4.47
CA THR A 73 6.84 -9.47 -5.82
C THR A 73 5.53 -10.10 -6.28
N GLY A 74 5.47 -10.41 -7.57
CA GLY A 74 4.33 -11.07 -8.21
C GLY A 74 3.38 -10.08 -8.87
N SER A 75 2.22 -10.58 -9.30
CA SER A 75 1.30 -9.81 -10.13
C SER A 75 0.20 -9.11 -9.33
N VAL A 76 -0.17 -7.90 -9.75
CA VAL A 76 -1.35 -7.14 -9.32
C VAL A 76 -1.77 -6.19 -10.44
N CYS A 77 -3.07 -5.93 -10.60
CA CYS A 77 -3.59 -5.01 -11.63
C CYS A 77 -3.06 -5.30 -13.06
N GLY A 78 -2.83 -6.58 -13.40
CA GLY A 78 -2.38 -7.01 -14.73
C GLY A 78 -0.87 -6.87 -14.98
N VAL A 79 -0.08 -6.40 -14.01
CA VAL A 79 1.39 -6.23 -14.15
C VAL A 79 2.15 -6.97 -13.04
N LYS A 80 3.41 -7.32 -13.28
CA LYS A 80 4.33 -7.81 -12.24
C LYS A 80 5.03 -6.63 -11.58
N VAL A 81 4.91 -6.49 -10.27
CA VAL A 81 5.33 -5.26 -9.59
C VAL A 81 6.83 -4.99 -9.70
N GLN A 82 7.64 -6.05 -9.64
CA GLN A 82 9.10 -5.93 -9.77
C GLN A 82 9.57 -5.55 -11.18
N GLU A 83 8.71 -5.68 -12.19
CA GLU A 83 9.01 -5.34 -13.59
C GLU A 83 8.46 -3.95 -13.97
N VAL A 84 7.90 -3.19 -13.02
CA VAL A 84 7.41 -1.83 -13.28
C VAL A 84 8.59 -0.84 -13.29
N ASP A 85 8.82 -0.22 -14.46
CA ASP A 85 9.92 0.72 -14.68
C ASP A 85 9.74 2.05 -13.96
N ASP A 86 8.52 2.63 -14.02
CA ASP A 86 8.25 3.92 -13.39
C ASP A 86 8.31 3.80 -11.85
N PRO A 87 9.19 4.54 -11.17
CA PRO A 87 9.41 4.38 -9.73
C PRO A 87 8.16 4.68 -8.89
N LEU A 88 7.37 5.70 -9.25
CA LEU A 88 6.16 6.06 -8.51
C LEU A 88 5.06 5.04 -8.77
N MET A 89 4.88 4.61 -10.02
CA MET A 89 3.95 3.53 -10.35
C MET A 89 4.31 2.25 -9.60
N ARG A 90 5.60 1.90 -9.48
CA ARG A 90 6.03 0.73 -8.72
C ARG A 90 5.65 0.83 -7.25
N LYS A 91 5.83 2.00 -6.62
CA LYS A 91 5.38 2.26 -5.23
C LYS A 91 3.87 2.09 -5.07
N ILE A 92 3.08 2.63 -6.00
CA ILE A 92 1.61 2.45 -6.01
C ILE A 92 1.25 0.96 -6.14
N ARG A 93 1.93 0.24 -7.03
CA ARG A 93 1.70 -1.20 -7.22
C ARG A 93 2.15 -2.04 -6.04
N TYR A 94 3.15 -1.62 -5.26
CA TYR A 94 3.46 -2.24 -3.98
C TYR A 94 2.29 -2.13 -3.02
N LEU A 95 1.69 -0.94 -2.88
CA LEU A 95 0.51 -0.75 -2.03
C LEU A 95 -0.66 -1.62 -2.51
N ASP A 96 -0.99 -1.57 -3.81
CA ASP A 96 -2.04 -2.41 -4.39
C ASP A 96 -1.81 -3.90 -4.10
N LYS A 97 -0.55 -4.35 -4.18
CA LYS A 97 -0.18 -5.74 -3.94
C LYS A 97 -0.42 -6.15 -2.49
N LEU A 98 0.00 -5.33 -1.53
CA LEU A 98 -0.19 -5.62 -0.11
C LEU A 98 -1.69 -5.67 0.24
N VAL A 99 -2.47 -4.72 -0.26
CA VAL A 99 -3.94 -4.70 -0.07
C VAL A 99 -4.60 -5.90 -0.74
N ASP A 100 -4.14 -6.31 -1.93
CA ASP A 100 -4.64 -7.51 -2.60
C ASP A 100 -4.34 -8.79 -1.81
N GLU A 101 -3.15 -8.89 -1.23
CA GLU A 101 -2.75 -10.02 -0.39
C GLU A 101 -3.58 -10.09 0.89
N LEU A 102 -3.83 -8.95 1.55
CA LEU A 102 -4.70 -8.87 2.71
C LEU A 102 -6.14 -9.28 2.36
N ALA A 103 -6.68 -8.78 1.24
CA ALA A 103 -8.00 -9.15 0.74
C ALA A 103 -8.11 -10.63 0.31
N ARG A 104 -7.01 -11.27 -0.10
CA ARG A 104 -6.96 -12.72 -0.36
C ARG A 104 -6.91 -13.56 0.90
N GLY A 105 -6.95 -12.94 2.08
CA GLY A 105 -6.97 -13.63 3.36
C GLY A 105 -5.57 -14.00 3.87
N LYS A 106 -4.48 -13.51 3.27
CA LYS A 106 -3.14 -13.75 3.84
C LYS A 106 -3.05 -13.16 5.25
N PRO A 107 -2.39 -13.84 6.21
CA PRO A 107 -2.12 -13.28 7.53
C PRO A 107 -1.36 -11.96 7.43
N LEU A 108 -1.68 -11.00 8.29
CA LEU A 108 -1.04 -9.67 8.28
C LEU A 108 0.48 -9.77 8.34
N GLU A 109 1.02 -10.58 9.24
CA GLU A 109 2.47 -10.80 9.35
C GLU A 109 3.12 -11.22 8.02
N LYS A 110 2.45 -12.07 7.24
CA LYS A 110 2.93 -12.47 5.91
C LYS A 110 2.83 -11.33 4.90
N VAL A 111 1.77 -10.53 4.96
CA VAL A 111 1.62 -9.32 4.14
C VAL A 111 2.76 -8.33 4.43
N LEU A 112 3.09 -8.13 5.71
CA LEU A 112 4.18 -7.25 6.16
C LEU A 112 5.59 -7.87 6.02
N ARG A 113 5.70 -8.99 5.30
CA ARG A 113 6.97 -9.71 5.08
C ARG A 113 7.69 -10.09 6.38
N GLY A 114 6.94 -10.24 7.47
CA GLY A 114 7.42 -10.78 8.72
C GLY A 114 7.79 -12.26 8.55
N SER A 115 8.98 -12.62 9.02
CA SER A 115 9.41 -14.01 9.11
C SER A 115 8.48 -14.76 10.07
N GLN A 116 7.84 -15.83 9.60
CA GLN A 116 7.31 -16.84 10.54
C GLN A 116 8.51 -17.63 11.04
N HIS A 117 9.11 -17.18 12.13
CA HIS A 117 9.84 -18.05 13.04
C HIS A 117 9.06 -18.03 14.35
N GLN A 118 7.93 -18.75 14.38
CA GLN A 118 7.47 -19.33 15.63
C GLN A 118 8.08 -20.73 15.67
N SER A 119 9.05 -20.88 16.57
CA SER A 119 9.53 -22.18 17.04
C SER A 119 8.46 -22.85 17.89
#